data_AF-A0A7V4G285-F1
#
_entry.id   AF-A0A7V4G285-F1
#
_cell.length_a   1.000
_cell.length_b   1.000
_cell.length_c   1.000
_cell.angle_alpha   90.00
_cell.angle_beta   90.00
_cell.angle_gamma   90.00
#
_symmetry.space_group_name_H-M   'P 1'
#
loop_
_entity.id
_entity.type
_entity.pdbx_description
1 polymer ?
#
loop_
_entity_poly.entity_id
_entity_poly.type
_entity_poly.pdbx_seq_one_letter_code
_entity_poly.pdbx_strand_id
1 'polypeptide(L)'
;MNDSESQTSDRCPKCGRKREPNLAACPRCGLQFSLWRGEPMTSRNELDMRAEDLWQRVRANWQDEALHQEFTKYCLQANLLSAAGRRYRDHLDANPGDAMATKMQAEILSKATLGLVVQQQKRPPEPITRSKWFWVIVVTSMVVAMILAFILGPGAERSPAPVPPITLPGAH
;
A
#
# COMPACT_ATOMS: atom_id res chain seq x y z
N MET A 1 -21.34 -1.56 37.85
CA MET A 1 -19.87 -1.48 37.78
C MET A 1 -19.40 -2.82 37.25
N ASN A 2 -18.97 -2.91 35.99
CA ASN A 2 -18.49 -4.17 35.41
C ASN A 2 -16.97 -4.22 35.53
N ASP A 3 -16.50 -5.15 36.35
CA ASP A 3 -15.10 -5.54 36.47
C ASP A 3 -14.66 -6.25 35.18
N SER A 4 -14.04 -5.51 34.29
CA SER A 4 -13.30 -6.07 33.16
C SER A 4 -11.95 -6.56 33.69
N GLU A 5 -11.92 -7.76 34.27
CA GLU A 5 -10.69 -8.52 34.51
C GLU A 5 -9.92 -8.60 33.20
N SER A 6 -8.91 -7.75 33.07
CA SER A 6 -8.02 -7.74 31.93
C SER A 6 -7.21 -9.01 31.98
N GLN A 7 -7.47 -9.94 31.07
CA GLN A 7 -6.65 -11.14 30.89
C GLN A 7 -5.19 -10.70 30.70
N THR A 8 -4.39 -10.79 31.76
CA THR A 8 -2.97 -10.49 31.77
C THR A 8 -2.25 -11.65 31.12
N SER A 9 -2.29 -11.69 29.78
CA SER A 9 -1.37 -12.55 29.05
C SER A 9 0.06 -12.11 29.39
N ASP A 10 0.85 -12.99 30.00
CA ASP A 10 2.27 -12.79 30.35
C ASP A 10 3.18 -12.46 29.17
N ARG A 11 2.62 -12.44 27.96
CA ARG A 11 3.29 -12.09 26.70
C ARG A 11 2.51 -11.03 25.95
N CYS A 12 3.24 -10.19 25.23
CA CYS A 12 2.69 -9.24 24.29
C CYS A 12 1.98 -9.98 23.15
N PRO A 13 0.71 -9.66 22.84
CA PRO A 13 -0.07 -10.38 21.82
C PRO A 13 0.41 -10.12 20.38
N LYS A 14 1.20 -9.04 20.15
CA LYS A 14 1.70 -8.69 18.81
C LYS A 14 3.05 -9.33 18.49
N CYS A 15 3.98 -9.39 19.45
CA CYS A 15 5.34 -9.89 19.20
C CYS A 15 5.73 -11.12 20.04
N GLY A 16 4.92 -11.51 21.02
CA GLY A 16 5.18 -12.67 21.88
C GLY A 16 6.24 -12.47 22.97
N ARG A 17 6.85 -11.28 23.08
CA ARG A 17 7.81 -10.97 24.17
C ARG A 17 7.12 -11.01 25.53
N LYS A 18 7.81 -11.47 26.56
CA LYS A 18 7.35 -11.40 27.96
C LYS A 18 6.91 -9.96 28.31
N ARG A 19 5.73 -9.82 28.90
CA ARG A 19 5.16 -8.54 29.31
C ARG A 19 5.63 -8.20 30.72
N GLU A 20 6.08 -6.97 30.91
CA GLU A 20 6.27 -6.40 32.23
C GLU A 20 4.95 -5.76 32.68
N PRO A 21 4.47 -6.05 33.90
CA PRO A 21 3.12 -5.67 34.34
C PRO A 21 2.89 -4.15 34.36
N ASN A 22 3.94 -3.35 34.59
CA ASN A 22 3.86 -1.90 34.75
C ASN A 22 4.08 -1.09 33.46
N LEU A 23 4.27 -1.74 32.31
CA LEU A 23 4.45 -1.03 31.04
C LEU A 23 3.11 -0.82 30.32
N ALA A 24 2.83 0.44 29.95
CA ALA A 24 1.66 0.82 29.15
C ALA A 24 1.78 0.41 27.67
N ALA A 25 3.02 0.20 27.20
CA ALA A 25 3.31 -0.23 25.84
C ALA A 25 4.46 -1.24 25.79
N CYS A 26 4.45 -2.11 24.77
CA CYS A 26 5.52 -3.05 24.55
C CYS A 26 6.77 -2.34 24.00
N PRO A 27 7.94 -2.42 24.67
CA PRO A 27 9.15 -1.73 24.22
C PRO A 27 9.74 -2.31 22.94
N ARG A 28 9.35 -3.54 22.56
CA ARG A 28 9.85 -4.22 21.35
C ARG A 28 9.07 -3.87 20.08
N CYS A 29 7.76 -3.66 20.19
CA CYS A 29 6.90 -3.48 19.00
C CYS A 29 6.00 -2.23 19.05
N GLY A 30 6.10 -1.45 20.12
CA GLY A 30 5.33 -0.22 20.33
C GLY A 30 3.83 -0.44 20.56
N LEU A 31 3.37 -1.68 20.76
CA LEU A 31 1.96 -1.94 21.01
C LEU A 31 1.55 -1.31 22.34
N GLN A 32 0.64 -0.35 22.31
CA GLN A 32 0.01 0.20 23.50
C GLN A 32 -1.11 -0.72 23.97
N PHE A 33 -0.99 -1.27 25.19
CA PHE A 33 -1.89 -2.32 25.67
C PHE A 33 -3.32 -1.83 25.90
N SER A 34 -3.50 -0.55 26.24
CA SER A 34 -4.82 0.07 26.40
C SER A 34 -5.60 0.23 25.08
N LEU A 35 -4.90 0.28 23.94
CA LEU A 35 -5.51 0.40 22.62
C LEU A 35 -5.73 -0.95 21.93
N TRP A 36 -5.32 -2.05 22.56
CA TRP A 36 -5.40 -3.38 21.97
C TRP A 36 -6.85 -3.89 21.99
N ARG A 37 -7.41 -4.20 20.82
CA ARG A 37 -8.79 -4.68 20.67
C ARG A 37 -8.93 -6.20 20.54
N GLY A 38 -7.86 -6.96 20.78
CA GLY A 38 -7.95 -8.41 20.90
C GLY A 38 -7.86 -9.22 19.60
N GLU A 39 -7.68 -8.62 18.42
CA GLU A 39 -7.48 -9.40 17.18
C GLU A 39 -6.11 -10.08 17.19
N PRO A 40 -6.03 -11.41 17.41
CA PRO A 40 -4.75 -12.10 17.42
C PRO A 40 -4.24 -12.11 15.99
N MET A 41 -3.19 -11.32 15.72
CA MET A 41 -2.54 -11.25 14.41
C MET A 41 -1.68 -12.51 14.14
N THR A 42 -2.09 -13.66 14.68
CA THR A 42 -1.35 -14.91 14.71
C THR A 42 -1.23 -15.49 13.30
N SER A 43 -2.31 -15.49 12.51
CA SER A 43 -2.31 -16.11 11.18
C SER A 43 -1.49 -15.36 10.12
N ARG A 44 -1.37 -14.03 10.24
CA ARG A 44 -0.64 -13.20 9.25
C ARG A 44 0.87 -13.17 9.48
N ASN A 45 1.34 -13.78 10.57
CA ASN A 45 2.73 -13.71 11.02
C ASN A 45 3.38 -15.09 11.20
N GLU A 46 2.76 -16.15 10.69
CA GLU A 46 3.32 -17.49 10.67
C GLU A 46 4.06 -17.76 9.35
N LEU A 47 5.10 -18.59 9.41
CA LEU A 47 5.79 -19.07 8.22
C LEU A 47 4.95 -20.16 7.58
N ASP A 48 4.89 -20.18 6.25
CA ASP A 48 4.35 -21.33 5.53
C ASP A 48 5.32 -22.54 5.62
N MET A 49 4.86 -23.70 5.15
CA MET A 49 5.63 -24.95 5.22
C MET A 49 7.02 -24.84 4.55
N ARG A 50 7.12 -24.11 3.42
CA ARG A 50 8.37 -23.97 2.68
C ARG A 50 9.32 -23.00 3.35
N ALA A 51 8.82 -21.89 3.88
CA ALA A 51 9.61 -20.98 4.69
C ALA A 51 10.13 -21.64 5.96
N GLU A 52 9.35 -22.53 6.57
CA GLU A 52 9.80 -23.29 7.75
C GLU A 52 10.94 -24.25 7.39
N ASP A 53 10.89 -24.97 6.26
CA ASP A 53 12.00 -25.80 5.78
C ASP A 53 13.29 -24.99 5.53
N LEU A 54 13.17 -23.86 4.84
CA LEU A 54 14.30 -22.95 4.63
C LEU A 54 14.87 -22.44 5.95
N TRP A 55 14.00 -22.15 6.92
CA TRP A 55 14.42 -21.74 8.26
C TRP A 55 15.16 -22.86 8.99
N GLN A 56 14.75 -24.12 8.86
CA GLN A 56 15.49 -25.25 9.41
C GLN A 56 16.90 -25.35 8.81
N ARG A 57 17.04 -25.19 7.49
CA ARG A 57 18.34 -25.19 6.80
C ARG A 57 19.25 -24.08 7.30
N VAL A 58 18.71 -22.88 7.47
CA VAL A 58 19.40 -21.72 8.08
C VAL A 58 19.89 -22.05 9.49
N ARG A 59 19.03 -22.62 10.35
CA ARG A 59 19.42 -22.98 11.72
C ARG A 59 20.50 -24.06 11.77
N ALA A 60 20.45 -25.02 10.86
CA ALA A 60 21.46 -26.07 10.76
C ALA A 60 22.84 -25.53 10.32
N ASN A 61 22.86 -24.44 9.55
CA ASN A 61 24.08 -23.87 8.98
C ASN A 61 24.09 -22.34 9.16
N TRP A 62 24.08 -21.91 10.41
CA TRP A 62 23.88 -20.50 10.78
C TRP A 62 24.91 -19.51 10.24
N GLN A 63 26.12 -19.97 9.91
CA GLN A 63 27.17 -19.10 9.36
C GLN A 63 27.08 -18.98 7.83
N ASP A 64 26.23 -19.76 7.17
CA ASP A 64 26.06 -19.72 5.72
C ASP A 64 25.08 -18.62 5.33
N GLU A 65 25.63 -17.47 4.97
CA GLU A 65 24.87 -16.31 4.52
C GLU A 65 23.96 -16.60 3.32
N ALA A 66 24.34 -17.51 2.42
CA ALA A 66 23.54 -17.81 1.24
C ALA A 66 22.19 -18.42 1.62
N LEU A 67 22.14 -19.27 2.66
CA LEU A 67 20.89 -19.83 3.17
C LEU A 67 20.00 -18.75 3.80
N HIS A 68 20.60 -17.80 4.53
CA HIS A 68 19.85 -16.68 5.08
C HIS A 68 19.23 -15.80 4.00
N GLN A 69 19.97 -15.55 2.91
CA GLN A 69 19.50 -14.80 1.76
C GLN A 69 18.40 -15.55 1.01
N GLU A 70 18.53 -16.87 0.82
CA GLU A 70 17.52 -17.73 0.20
C GLU A 70 16.20 -17.66 0.98
N PHE A 71 16.27 -17.85 2.31
CA PHE A 71 15.12 -17.73 3.21
C PHE A 71 14.47 -16.34 3.14
N THR A 72 15.28 -15.28 3.26
CA THR A 72 14.78 -13.90 3.26
C THR A 72 14.15 -13.52 1.92
N LYS A 73 14.73 -13.99 0.81
CA LYS A 73 14.19 -13.79 -0.55
C LYS A 73 12.83 -14.46 -0.70
N TYR A 74 12.70 -15.71 -0.25
CA TYR A 74 11.42 -16.41 -0.27
C TYR A 74 10.37 -15.67 0.57
N CYS A 75 10.72 -15.27 1.79
CA CYS A 75 9.81 -14.55 2.67
C CYS A 75 9.38 -13.19 2.12
N LEU A 76 10.25 -12.48 1.39
CA LEU A 76 9.85 -11.27 0.67
C LEU A 76 8.80 -11.57 -0.40
N GLN A 77 9.02 -12.60 -1.22
CA GLN A 77 8.11 -12.95 -2.32
C GLN A 77 6.75 -13.46 -1.80
N ALA A 78 6.73 -14.18 -0.68
CA ALA A 78 5.54 -14.73 -0.06
C ALA A 78 4.82 -13.75 0.90
N ASN A 79 5.29 -12.51 1.04
CA ASN A 79 4.81 -11.52 2.04
C ASN A 79 4.91 -12.00 3.51
N LEU A 80 5.93 -12.80 3.83
CA LEU A 80 6.21 -13.37 5.15
C LEU A 80 7.36 -12.67 5.89
N LEU A 81 7.83 -11.49 5.43
CA LEU A 81 8.97 -10.79 6.06
C LEU A 81 8.75 -10.46 7.54
N SER A 82 7.51 -10.18 7.96
CA SER A 82 7.20 -9.92 9.37
C SER A 82 7.44 -11.16 10.23
N ALA A 83 7.08 -12.34 9.72
CA ALA A 83 7.32 -13.64 10.36
C ALA A 83 8.83 -13.97 10.39
N ALA A 84 9.54 -13.77 9.27
CA ALA A 84 10.98 -13.94 9.19
C ALA A 84 11.72 -13.03 10.19
N GLY A 85 11.37 -11.75 10.24
CA GLY A 85 11.97 -10.81 11.18
C GLY A 85 11.68 -11.16 12.65
N ARG A 86 10.57 -11.85 12.94
CA ARG A 86 10.32 -12.39 14.29
C ARG A 86 11.32 -13.48 14.64
N ARG A 87 11.60 -14.43 13.74
CA ARG A 87 12.58 -15.52 13.96
C ARG A 87 13.96 -14.99 14.34
N TYR A 88 14.48 -14.01 13.60
CA TYR A 88 15.79 -13.41 13.91
C TYR A 88 15.81 -12.66 15.24
N ARG A 89 14.73 -11.93 15.57
CA ARG A 89 14.64 -11.25 16.86
C ARG A 89 14.53 -12.23 18.03
N ASP A 90 13.82 -13.34 17.85
CA ASP A 90 13.73 -14.39 18.87
C ASP A 90 15.08 -15.08 19.06
N HIS A 91 15.86 -15.26 17.98
CA HIS A 91 17.26 -15.71 18.05
C HIS A 91 18.15 -14.72 18.80
N LEU A 92 18.02 -13.42 18.54
CA LEU A 92 18.78 -12.37 19.24
C LEU A 92 18.39 -12.21 20.72
N ASP A 93 17.12 -12.45 21.07
CA ASP A 93 16.69 -12.48 22.47
C ASP A 93 17.38 -13.65 23.22
N ALA A 94 17.68 -14.77 22.54
CA ALA A 94 18.41 -15.91 23.10
C ALA A 94 19.94 -15.76 23.00
N ASN A 95 20.44 -15.09 21.96
CA ASN A 95 21.86 -14.90 21.66
C ASN A 95 22.16 -13.42 21.40
N PRO A 96 22.21 -12.57 22.45
CA PRO A 96 22.50 -11.16 22.28
C PRO A 96 23.87 -10.95 21.64
N GLY A 97 23.94 -10.10 20.61
CA GLY A 97 25.20 -9.77 19.93
C GLY A 97 25.57 -10.68 18.75
N ASP A 98 24.70 -11.61 18.35
CA ASP A 98 24.90 -12.38 17.12
C ASP A 98 24.95 -11.45 15.89
N ALA A 99 26.12 -11.39 15.26
CA ALA A 99 26.38 -10.50 14.13
C ALA A 99 25.56 -10.87 12.89
N MET A 100 25.37 -12.18 12.62
CA MET A 100 24.59 -12.65 11.48
C MET A 100 23.11 -12.33 11.66
N ALA A 101 22.57 -12.60 12.86
CA ALA A 101 21.19 -12.28 13.19
C ALA A 101 20.91 -10.77 13.06
N THR A 102 21.82 -9.95 13.57
CA THR A 102 21.73 -8.48 13.51
C THR A 102 21.74 -7.99 12.06
N LYS A 103 22.67 -8.51 11.25
CA LYS A 103 22.78 -8.21 9.81
C LYS A 103 21.48 -8.56 9.07
N MET A 104 20.98 -9.78 9.24
CA MET A 104 19.76 -10.24 8.57
C MET A 104 18.51 -9.48 9.05
N GLN A 105 18.43 -9.12 10.33
CA GLN A 105 17.34 -8.29 10.85
C GLN A 105 17.33 -6.90 10.18
N ALA A 106 18.50 -6.27 10.01
CA ALA A 106 18.62 -4.99 9.32
C ALA A 106 18.22 -5.12 7.83
N GLU A 107 18.62 -6.21 7.17
CA GLU A 107 18.23 -6.49 5.78
C GLU A 107 16.71 -6.63 5.63
N ILE A 108 16.06 -7.40 6.51
CA ILE A 108 14.60 -7.57 6.51
C ILE A 108 13.89 -6.23 6.68
N LEU A 109 14.37 -5.37 7.59
CA LEU A 109 13.80 -4.04 7.81
C LEU A 109 13.92 -3.16 6.56
N SER A 110 15.09 -3.17 5.91
CA SER A 110 15.32 -2.46 4.65
C SER A 110 14.35 -2.93 3.56
N LYS A 111 14.23 -4.24 3.35
CA LYS A 111 13.31 -4.83 2.35
C LYS A 111 11.84 -4.56 2.64
N ALA A 112 11.43 -4.62 3.91
CA ALA A 112 10.06 -4.29 4.31
C ALA A 112 9.72 -2.82 4.02
N THR A 113 10.68 -1.92 4.20
CA THR A 113 10.52 -0.49 3.92
C THR A 113 10.36 -0.23 2.42
N LEU A 114 11.19 -0.86 1.58
CA LEU A 114 11.12 -0.75 0.13
C LEU A 114 9.83 -1.38 -0.45
N GLY A 115 9.39 -2.52 0.09
CA GLY A 115 8.17 -3.19 -0.34
C GLY A 115 6.92 -2.33 -0.19
N LEU A 116 6.84 -1.51 0.86
CA LEU A 116 5.73 -0.57 1.08
C LEU A 116 5.66 0.50 -0.01
N VAL A 117 6.81 1.02 -0.44
CA VAL A 117 6.89 2.05 -1.50
C VAL A 117 6.40 1.47 -2.84
N VAL A 118 6.85 0.26 -3.20
CA VAL A 118 6.45 -0.39 -4.45
C VAL A 118 4.97 -0.80 -4.43
N GLN A 119 4.45 -1.24 -3.28
CA GLN A 119 3.04 -1.59 -3.14
C GLN A 119 2.12 -0.36 -3.29
N GLN A 120 2.55 0.81 -2.82
CA GLN A 120 1.81 2.06 -3.00
C GLN A 120 1.71 2.47 -4.47
N GLN A 121 2.77 2.23 -5.27
CA GLN A 121 2.77 2.51 -6.71
C GLN A 121 1.84 1.58 -7.51
N LYS A 122 1.57 0.37 -7.00
CA LYS A 122 0.62 -0.57 -7.61
C LYS A 122 -0.86 -0.21 -7.39
N ARG A 123 -1.20 0.88 -6.71
CA ARG A 123 -2.55 1.45 -6.87
C ARG A 123 -2.56 2.17 -8.22
N PRO A 124 -3.09 1.58 -9.31
CA PRO A 124 -3.22 2.35 -10.53
C PRO A 124 -4.06 3.59 -10.19
N PRO A 125 -3.66 4.80 -10.63
CA PRO A 125 -4.59 5.91 -10.60
C PRO A 125 -5.83 5.44 -11.36
N GLU A 126 -7.00 5.46 -10.73
CA GLU A 126 -8.23 5.16 -11.45
C GLU A 126 -8.26 6.06 -12.69
N PRO A 127 -8.40 5.51 -13.91
CA PRO A 127 -8.45 6.35 -15.09
C PRO A 127 -9.64 7.30 -14.92
N ILE A 128 -9.34 8.60 -14.91
CA ILE A 128 -10.25 9.73 -14.64
C ILE A 128 -11.50 9.66 -15.56
N THR A 129 -11.39 8.94 -16.69
CA THR A 129 -12.44 8.72 -17.69
C THR A 129 -13.57 7.78 -17.24
N ARG A 130 -13.44 7.10 -16.08
CA ARG A 130 -14.47 6.17 -15.56
C ARG A 130 -15.29 6.71 -14.38
N SER A 131 -15.05 7.94 -13.96
CA SER A 131 -15.88 8.59 -12.94
C SER A 131 -17.22 9.00 -13.56
N LYS A 132 -18.33 8.54 -12.98
CA LYS A 132 -19.70 8.94 -13.37
C LYS A 132 -19.88 10.46 -13.42
N TRP A 133 -19.06 11.19 -12.65
CA TRP A 133 -19.05 12.65 -12.60
C TRP A 133 -18.59 13.29 -13.93
N PHE A 134 -17.68 12.66 -14.67
CA PHE A 134 -17.27 13.12 -16.00
C PHE A 134 -18.45 13.11 -16.97
N TRP A 135 -19.21 12.02 -16.99
CA TRP A 135 -20.42 11.91 -17.83
C TRP A 135 -21.51 12.90 -17.40
N VAL A 136 -21.66 13.16 -16.11
CA VAL A 136 -22.58 14.20 -15.61
C VAL A 136 -22.20 15.57 -16.17
N ILE A 137 -20.92 15.96 -16.13
CA ILE A 137 -20.46 17.25 -16.68
C ILE A 137 -20.68 17.32 -18.18
N VAL A 138 -20.32 16.28 -18.93
CA VAL A 138 -20.45 16.23 -20.41
C VAL A 138 -21.92 16.36 -20.82
N VAL A 139 -22.82 15.58 -20.21
CA VAL A 139 -24.26 15.63 -20.52
C VAL A 139 -24.84 16.99 -20.14
N THR A 140 -24.47 17.53 -18.97
CA THR A 140 -24.96 18.85 -18.54
C THR A 140 -24.51 19.95 -19.49
N SER A 141 -23.24 19.93 -19.93
CA SER A 141 -22.73 20.89 -20.92
C SER A 141 -23.45 20.79 -22.26
N MET A 142 -23.71 19.57 -22.74
CA MET A 142 -24.43 19.34 -23.99
C MET A 142 -25.87 19.85 -23.92
N VAL A 143 -26.56 19.60 -22.80
CA VAL A 143 -27.93 20.09 -22.59
C VAL A 143 -27.97 21.62 -22.53
N VAL A 144 -27.03 22.26 -21.83
CA VAL A 144 -26.93 23.72 -21.77
C VAL A 144 -26.67 24.31 -23.15
N ALA A 145 -25.78 23.73 -23.94
CA ALA A 145 -25.51 24.17 -25.31
C ALA A 145 -26.75 24.02 -26.21
N MET A 146 -27.51 22.92 -26.06
CA MET A 146 -28.74 22.69 -26.82
C MET A 146 -29.84 23.70 -26.45
N ILE A 147 -29.99 24.00 -25.16
CA ILE A 147 -30.93 25.02 -24.66
C ILE A 147 -30.52 26.40 -25.19
N LEU A 148 -29.24 26.75 -25.13
CA LEU A 148 -28.73 28.01 -25.66
C LEU A 148 -29.00 28.10 -27.17
N ALA A 149 -28.69 27.07 -27.95
CA ALA A 149 -28.95 27.07 -29.40
C ALA A 149 -30.45 27.16 -29.73
N PHE A 150 -31.31 26.59 -28.90
CA PHE A 150 -32.76 26.66 -29.07
C PHE A 150 -33.31 28.05 -28.74
N ILE A 151 -32.80 28.69 -27.67
CA ILE A 151 -33.17 30.06 -27.28
C ILE A 151 -32.60 31.09 -28.27
N LEU A 152 -31.37 30.87 -28.74
CA LEU A 152 -30.64 31.70 -29.71
C LEU A 152 -30.88 31.20 -31.15
N GLY A 153 -32.03 30.57 -31.43
CA GLY A 153 -32.35 29.91 -32.71
C GLY A 153 -31.87 30.66 -33.96
N PRO A 154 -31.63 29.94 -35.07
CA PRO A 154 -30.79 30.37 -36.18
C PRO A 154 -31.42 31.54 -36.95
N GLY A 155 -31.22 32.76 -36.45
CA GLY A 155 -31.65 34.00 -37.07
C GLY A 155 -30.57 34.66 -37.93
N ALA A 156 -29.71 33.87 -38.58
CA ALA A 156 -28.61 34.42 -39.37
C ALA A 156 -28.40 33.66 -40.70
N GLU A 157 -29.47 33.54 -41.50
CA GLU A 157 -29.31 33.47 -42.95
C GLU A 157 -28.75 34.83 -43.42
N ARG A 158 -27.41 34.92 -43.53
CA ARG A 158 -26.77 36.05 -44.22
C ARG A 158 -27.11 35.93 -45.70
N SER A 159 -28.06 36.77 -46.14
CA SER A 159 -28.35 37.00 -47.55
C SER A 159 -27.05 37.38 -48.29
N PRO A 160 -26.67 36.70 -49.39
CA PRO A 160 -25.48 37.08 -50.15
C PRO A 160 -25.70 38.44 -50.79
N ALA A 161 -24.77 39.37 -50.56
CA ALA A 161 -24.82 40.72 -51.13
C ALA A 161 -24.79 40.67 -52.67
N PRO A 162 -25.52 41.56 -53.37
CA PRO A 162 -25.49 41.64 -54.82
C PRO A 162 -24.09 42.06 -55.31
N VAL A 163 -23.54 41.29 -56.25
CA VAL A 163 -22.26 41.60 -56.91
C VAL A 163 -22.46 42.83 -57.81
N PRO A 164 -21.64 43.89 -57.69
CA PRO A 164 -21.76 45.04 -58.57
C PRO A 164 -21.29 44.70 -60.00
N PRO A 165 -21.90 45.31 -61.05
CA PRO A 165 -21.51 45.07 -62.43
C PRO A 165 -20.10 45.59 -62.72
N ILE A 166 -19.32 44.77 -63.42
CA ILE A 166 -17.97 45.08 -63.89
C ILE A 166 -18.09 46.06 -65.08
N THR A 167 -17.76 47.33 -64.86
CA THR A 167 -17.54 48.30 -65.95
C THR A 167 -16.15 48.10 -66.54
N LEU A 168 -16.08 47.64 -67.79
CA LEU A 168 -14.86 47.63 -68.61
C LEU A 168 -14.56 49.07 -69.10
N PRO A 169 -13.34 49.60 -68.89
CA PRO A 169 -12.93 50.87 -69.49
C PRO A 169 -12.72 50.72 -71.01
N GLY A 170 -13.14 51.77 -71.72
CA GLY A 170 -13.28 51.80 -73.17
C GLY A 170 -11.97 51.72 -73.95
N ALA A 171 -12.11 51.21 -75.17
CA ALA A 171 -11.14 51.32 -76.25
C ALA A 171 -11.39 52.64 -77.00
N HIS A 172 -10.38 53.51 -77.01
CA HIS A 172 -10.18 54.56 -78.00
C HIS A 172 -8.69 54.63 -78.31
#